data_AF-A0A7C5T8X5-F1
#
_entry.id   AF-A0A7C5T8X5-F1
#
_cell.length_a   1.000
_cell.length_b   1.000
_cell.length_c   1.000
_cell.angle_alpha   90.00
_cell.angle_beta   90.00
_cell.angle_gamma   90.00
#
_symmetry.space_group_name_H-M   'P 1'
#
loop_
_entity.id
_entity.type
_entity.pdbx_description
1 polymer ?
#
loop_
_entity_poly.entity_id
_entity_poly.type
_entity_poly.pdbx_seq_one_letter_code
_entity_poly.pdbx_strand_id
1 'polypeptide(L)'
;FLVRSKTGTIHSPDLGFSLEPGTQAESFITTVEGFMYKVIDYAERLKLLQPETAEKVDQFIETVYRKIEEGGFTLVVEDPFGKSFVMPYRQEAVRVEHLEEVRG
;
A
#
# COMPACT_ATOMS: atom_id res chain seq x y z
N PHE A 1 9.08 4.17 8.82
CA PHE A 1 7.66 4.26 9.16
C PHE A 1 6.86 4.76 7.96
N LEU A 2 5.66 4.24 7.78
CA LEU A 2 4.67 4.69 6.80
C LEU A 2 3.57 5.45 7.55
N VAL A 3 3.30 6.67 7.11
CA VAL A 3 2.19 7.50 7.60
C VAL A 3 1.25 7.78 6.42
N ARG A 4 -0.01 7.35 6.56
CA ARG A 4 -1.06 7.58 5.54
C ARG A 4 -2.17 8.44 6.13
N SER A 5 -2.45 9.59 5.51
CA SER A 5 -3.55 10.47 5.85
C SER A 5 -4.89 9.95 5.31
N LYS A 6 -6.03 10.55 5.65
CA LYS A 6 -7.35 10.16 5.10
C LYS A 6 -7.49 10.35 3.57
N THR A 7 -6.55 11.04 2.93
CA THR A 7 -6.57 11.33 1.49
C THR A 7 -5.49 10.58 0.72
N GLY A 8 -4.64 9.82 1.41
CA GLY A 8 -3.55 9.07 0.79
C GLY A 8 -4.00 7.73 0.22
N THR A 9 -3.64 7.48 -1.03
CA THR A 9 -3.72 6.19 -1.71
C THR A 9 -2.39 5.47 -1.58
N ILE A 10 -2.42 4.16 -1.31
CA ILE A 10 -1.22 3.33 -1.29
C ILE A 10 -1.35 2.26 -2.37
N HIS A 11 -0.37 2.15 -3.25
CA HIS A 11 -0.37 1.13 -4.29
C HIS A 11 1.03 0.55 -4.51
N SER A 12 1.08 -0.62 -5.13
CA SER A 12 2.32 -1.26 -5.55
C SER A 12 2.18 -1.71 -7.01
N PRO A 13 2.90 -1.07 -7.95
CA PRO A 13 2.86 -1.47 -9.36
C PRO A 13 3.36 -2.91 -9.56
N ASP A 14 4.42 -3.29 -8.85
CA ASP A 14 5.07 -4.60 -9.00
C ASP A 14 4.24 -5.74 -8.41
N LEU A 15 3.44 -5.45 -7.37
CA LEU A 15 2.58 -6.43 -6.71
C LEU A 15 1.14 -6.38 -7.21
N GLY A 16 0.78 -5.38 -8.01
CA GLY A 16 -0.52 -5.28 -8.66
C GLY A 16 -1.68 -4.96 -7.72
N PHE A 17 -1.47 -4.17 -6.66
CA PHE A 17 -2.55 -3.72 -5.78
C PHE A 17 -2.64 -2.19 -5.68
N SER A 18 -3.84 -1.70 -5.43
CA SER A 18 -4.11 -0.31 -5.05
C SER A 18 -5.14 -0.28 -3.91
N LEU A 19 -4.87 0.55 -2.91
CA LEU A 19 -5.72 0.76 -1.74
C LEU A 19 -6.04 2.24 -1.62
N GLU A 20 -7.26 2.58 -2.03
CA GLU A 20 -7.82 3.93 -1.90
C GLU A 20 -8.47 4.12 -0.52
N PRO A 21 -8.43 5.34 0.03
CA PRO A 21 -9.12 5.63 1.27
C PRO A 21 -10.64 5.60 1.06
N GLY A 22 -11.34 4.75 1.81
CA GLY A 22 -12.80 4.77 1.88
C GLY A 22 -13.35 5.99 2.64
N THR A 23 -14.67 6.16 2.63
CA THR A 23 -15.35 7.32 3.26
C THR A 23 -15.10 7.45 4.77
N GLN A 24 -14.83 6.33 5.46
CA GLN A 24 -14.52 6.29 6.89
C GLN A 24 -13.02 6.06 7.15
N ALA A 25 -12.15 6.25 6.16
CA ALA A 25 -10.73 6.01 6.33
C ALA A 25 -10.15 6.87 7.46
N GLU A 26 -9.47 6.22 8.41
CA GLU A 26 -8.70 6.89 9.45
C GLU A 26 -7.24 7.01 9.04
N SER A 27 -6.57 8.08 9.47
CA SER A 27 -5.12 8.17 9.31
C SER A 27 -4.45 7.09 10.15
N PHE A 28 -3.35 6.52 9.67
CA PHE A 28 -2.60 5.53 10.43
C PHE A 28 -1.10 5.68 10.28
N ILE A 29 -0.40 5.16 11.28
CA ILE A 29 1.06 5.05 11.32
C ILE A 29 1.40 3.57 11.47
N THR A 30 2.31 3.07 10.64
CA THR A 30 2.76 1.68 10.68
C THR A 30 4.17 1.55 10.10
N THR A 31 4.70 0.33 10.00
CA THR A 31 5.90 0.02 9.20
C THR A 31 5.47 -0.44 7.81
N VAL A 32 6.40 -0.46 6.85
CA VAL A 32 6.09 -1.03 5.51
C VAL A 32 5.66 -2.48 5.65
N GLU A 33 6.42 -3.28 6.42
CA GLU A 33 6.07 -4.67 6.75
C GLU A 33 4.69 -4.79 7.40
N GLY A 34 4.40 -3.98 8.43
CA GLY A 34 3.11 -4.00 9.11
C GLY A 34 1.94 -3.64 8.19
N PHE A 35 2.18 -2.78 7.18
CA PHE A 35 1.20 -2.53 6.13
C PHE A 35 1.04 -3.71 5.18
N MET A 36 2.11 -4.40 4.80
CA MET A 36 2.03 -5.59 3.94
C MET A 36 1.21 -6.71 4.59
N TYR A 37 1.32 -6.92 5.90
CA TYR A 37 0.42 -7.84 6.61
C TYR A 37 -1.04 -7.40 6.57
N LYS A 38 -1.33 -6.09 6.64
CA LYS A 38 -2.71 -5.58 6.45
C LYS A 38 -3.22 -5.83 5.03
N VAL A 39 -2.35 -5.75 4.02
CA VAL A 39 -2.70 -6.07 2.63
C VAL A 39 -3.14 -7.54 2.52
N ILE A 40 -2.43 -8.45 3.21
CA ILE A 40 -2.83 -9.87 3.29
C ILE A 40 -4.20 -10.02 3.97
N ASP A 41 -4.43 -9.34 5.11
CA ASP A 41 -5.73 -9.37 5.79
C ASP A 41 -6.89 -8.90 4.87
N TYR A 42 -6.65 -7.86 4.06
CA TYR A 42 -7.64 -7.38 3.09
C TYR A 42 -7.87 -8.38 1.96
N ALA A 43 -6.81 -9.02 1.46
CA ALA A 43 -6.90 -10.04 0.42
C ALA A 43 -7.70 -11.26 0.92
N GLU A 44 -7.44 -11.74 2.14
CA GLU A 44 -8.22 -12.83 2.75
C GLU A 44 -9.71 -12.50 2.86
N ARG A 45 -10.05 -11.26 3.24
CA ARG A 45 -11.46 -10.81 3.25
C ARG A 45 -12.07 -10.76 1.85
N LEU A 46 -11.30 -10.32 0.85
CA LEU A 46 -11.76 -10.31 -0.54
C LEU A 46 -12.07 -11.73 -1.02
N LYS A 47 -11.22 -12.71 -0.71
CA LYS A 47 -11.45 -14.13 -1.02
C LYS A 47 -12.76 -14.66 -0.44
N LEU A 48 -13.10 -14.26 0.79
CA LEU A 48 -14.38 -14.64 1.41
C LEU A 48 -15.60 -14.02 0.72
N LEU A 49 -15.45 -12.82 0.17
CA LEU A 49 -16.53 -12.09 -0.52
C LEU A 49 -16.66 -12.49 -2.00
N GLN A 50 -15.57 -12.94 -2.63
CA GLN A 50 -15.47 -13.29 -4.04
C GLN A 50 -14.76 -14.64 -4.23
N PRO A 51 -15.40 -15.76 -3.91
CA PRO A 51 -14.78 -17.09 -3.97
C PRO A 51 -14.23 -17.45 -5.35
N GLU A 52 -14.79 -16.89 -6.42
CA GLU A 52 -14.31 -17.07 -7.80
C GLU A 52 -12.91 -16.50 -8.05
N THR A 53 -12.43 -15.62 -7.16
CA THR A 53 -11.09 -15.03 -7.22
C THR A 53 -10.07 -15.74 -6.32
N ALA A 54 -10.49 -16.77 -5.57
CA ALA A 54 -9.70 -17.37 -4.50
C ALA A 54 -8.28 -17.80 -4.93
N GLU A 55 -8.15 -18.51 -6.06
CA GLU A 55 -6.85 -18.96 -6.55
C GLU A 55 -5.89 -17.78 -6.85
N LYS A 56 -6.41 -16.71 -7.46
CA LYS A 56 -5.60 -15.50 -7.75
C LYS A 56 -5.22 -14.78 -6.46
N VAL A 57 -6.11 -14.75 -5.48
CA VAL A 57 -5.85 -14.14 -4.18
C VAL A 57 -4.79 -14.93 -3.42
N ASP A 58 -4.83 -16.25 -3.44
CA ASP A 58 -3.83 -17.09 -2.78
C ASP A 58 -2.43 -16.88 -3.39
N GLN A 59 -2.33 -16.84 -4.73
CA GLN A 59 -1.07 -16.52 -5.43
C GLN A 59 -0.54 -15.12 -5.10
N PHE A 60 -1.44 -14.14 -4.96
CA PHE A 60 -1.09 -12.79 -4.52
C PHE A 60 -0.55 -12.80 -3.09
N ILE A 61 -1.23 -13.46 -2.16
CA ILE A 61 -0.82 -13.56 -0.75
C ILE A 61 0.55 -14.22 -0.61
N GLU A 62 0.79 -15.34 -1.32
CA GLU A 62 2.11 -15.99 -1.36
C GLU A 62 3.21 -15.04 -1.86
N THR A 63 2.89 -14.27 -2.90
CA THR A 63 3.83 -13.27 -3.45
C THR A 63 4.12 -12.16 -2.44
N VAL A 64 3.11 -11.67 -1.72
CA VAL A 64 3.28 -10.65 -0.67
C VAL A 64 4.14 -11.18 0.47
N TYR A 65 3.90 -12.41 0.97
CA TYR A 65 4.73 -13.05 2.00
C TYR A 65 6.20 -13.13 1.57
N ARG A 66 6.47 -13.64 0.36
CA ARG A 66 7.83 -13.71 -0.18
C ARG A 66 8.50 -12.32 -0.21
N LYS A 67 7.76 -11.28 -0.59
CA LYS A 67 8.27 -9.90 -0.70
C LYS A 67 8.47 -9.21 0.65
N ILE A 68 7.77 -9.65 1.70
CA ILE A 68 8.07 -9.22 3.07
C ILE A 68 9.47 -9.71 3.48
N GLU A 69 9.82 -10.95 3.15
CA GLU A 69 11.11 -11.56 3.53
C GLU A 69 12.27 -11.09 2.63
N GLU A 70 12.08 -11.13 1.31
CA GLU A 70 13.13 -10.86 0.33
C GLU A 70 13.29 -9.38 -0.01
N GLY A 71 12.24 -8.58 0.23
CA GLY A 71 12.15 -7.20 -0.26
C GLY A 71 12.05 -7.13 -1.80
N GLY A 72 12.56 -6.04 -2.38
CA GLY A 72 12.59 -5.85 -3.83
C GLY A 72 11.20 -5.63 -4.45
N PHE A 73 10.45 -4.68 -3.90
CA PHE A 73 9.18 -4.20 -4.43
C PHE A 73 9.10 -2.67 -4.25
N THR A 74 8.24 -2.04 -5.05
CA THR A 74 7.94 -0.62 -4.92
C THR A 74 6.62 -0.44 -4.17
N LEU A 75 6.61 0.43 -3.16
CA LEU A 75 5.40 0.92 -2.52
C LEU A 75 5.29 2.42 -2.79
N VAL A 76 4.20 2.83 -3.40
CA VAL A 76 3.90 4.23 -3.69
C VAL A 76 2.83 4.71 -2.74
N VAL A 77 3.09 5.87 -2.12
CA VAL A 77 2.12 6.57 -1.29
C VAL A 77 1.85 7.91 -1.96
N GLU A 78 0.66 8.05 -2.52
CA GLU A 78 0.22 9.26 -3.19
C GLU A 78 -0.80 9.97 -2.32
N ASP A 79 -0.57 11.26 -2.03
CA ASP A 79 -1.49 12.05 -1.22
C ASP A 79 -1.67 13.44 -1.85
N PRO A 80 -2.86 13.75 -2.40
CA PRO A 80 -3.13 15.02 -3.07
C PRO A 80 -2.87 16.25 -2.19
N PHE A 81 -2.90 16.11 -0.86
CA PHE A 81 -2.70 17.21 0.08
C PHE A 81 -1.33 17.17 0.79
N GLY A 82 -0.44 16.24 0.41
CA GLY A 82 0.91 16.15 0.96
C GLY A 82 0.97 15.81 2.45
N LYS A 83 -0.04 15.11 3.00
CA LYS A 83 -0.14 14.77 4.43
C LYS A 83 0.36 13.36 4.77
N SER A 84 0.79 12.60 3.78
CA SER A 84 1.33 11.24 3.93
C SER A 84 2.82 11.25 3.65
N PHE A 85 3.57 10.37 4.32
CA PHE A 85 5.01 10.25 4.08
C PHE A 85 5.53 8.86 4.47
N VAL A 86 6.61 8.45 3.80
CA VAL A 86 7.42 7.29 4.18
C VAL A 86 8.72 7.81 4.78
N MET A 87 8.97 7.48 6.04
CA MET A 87 10.23 7.73 6.73
C MET A 87 11.12 6.49 6.57
N PRO A 88 12.12 6.50 5.68
CA PRO A 88 13.00 5.36 5.52
C PRO A 88 14.08 5.32 6.61
N TYR A 89 14.67 4.13 6.81
CA TYR A 89 15.92 4.02 7.56
C TYR A 89 17.11 4.58 6.76
N ARG A 90 17.06 4.44 5.44
CA ARG A 90 18.08 4.88 4.49
C ARG A 90 17.44 5.81 3.47
N GLN A 91 17.88 7.07 3.43
CA GLN A 91 17.24 8.11 2.60
C GLN A 91 17.20 7.74 1.11
N GLU A 92 18.21 7.02 0.62
CA GLU A 92 18.28 6.56 -0.76
C GLU A 92 17.19 5.54 -1.16
N ALA A 93 16.47 4.98 -0.17
CA ALA A 93 15.39 4.02 -0.42
C ALA A 93 14.03 4.69 -0.72
N VAL A 94 13.93 6.02 -0.62
CA VAL A 94 12.68 6.76 -0.89
C VAL A 94 12.95 7.89 -1.88
N ARG A 95 12.09 7.96 -2.89
CA ARG A 95 11.99 9.09 -3.81
C ARG A 95 10.69 9.83 -3.51
N VAL A 96 10.77 11.15 -3.40
CA VAL A 96 9.61 12.03 -3.21
C VAL A 96 9.43 12.86 -4.46
N GLU A 97 8.21 12.85 -4.99
CA GLU A 97 7.80 13.66 -6.13
C GLU A 97 6.64 14.56 -5.72
N HIS A 98 6.62 15.78 -6.25
CA HIS A 98 5.50 16.69 -6.06
C HIS A 98 4.56 16.55 -7.26
N LEU A 99 3.30 16.23 -6.98
CA LEU A 99 2.25 16.23 -8.00
C LEU A 99 2.10 17.66 -8.53
N GLU A 100 2.01 17.81 -9.86
CA GLU A 100 1.68 19.10 -10.44
C GLU A 100 0.30 19.54 -9.94
N GLU A 101 0.15 20.83 -9.59
CA GLU A 101 -1.16 21.38 -9.28
C GLU A 101 -2.07 21.12 -10.49
N VAL A 102 -3.17 20.38 -10.26
CA VAL A 102 -4.24 20.30 -11.24
C VAL A 102 -4.77 21.72 -11.40
N ARG A 103 -4.32 22.41 -12.46
CA ARG A 103 -4.88 23.70 -12.86
C ARG A 103 -6.34 23.46 -13.21
N GLY A 104 -7.22 23.78 -12.27
CA GLY A 104 -8.65 23.96 -12.51
C GLY A 104 -8.92 25.17 -13.37
#